data_AF-A0A2W6CCK5-F1
#
_entry.id   AF-A0A2W6CCK5-F1
#
_cell.length_a   1.000
_cell.length_b   1.000
_cell.length_c   1.000
_cell.angle_alpha   90.00
_cell.angle_beta   90.00
_cell.angle_gamma   90.00
#
_symmetry.space_group_name_H-M   'P 1'
#
loop_
_entity.id
_entity.type
_entity.pdbx_description
1 polymer ?
#
loop_
_entity_poly.entity_id
_entity_poly.type
_entity_poly.pdbx_seq_one_letter_code
_entity_poly.pdbx_strand_id
1 'polypeptide(L)'
;MWDHAVTGQLDAHERACASCQAVVADYHSLRGPVSEYLSRPVEPPPSLAERIMARVRAELRPREWLILPSPYGPVRLERSAAAAVLRHLLDQVPGVRTRRCRISALDRAETASLSDQPDSELAVEVALSITVVVDLDIPTAVAAVRQVVVARAHQLLDLTVARVDVEVVDLFEPELDPPPVP
;
A
#
# COMPACT_ATOMS: atom_id res chain seq x y z
N MET A 1 -24.10 -19.14 31.38
CA MET A 1 -25.38 -19.16 30.66
C MET A 1 -25.27 -19.49 29.17
N TRP A 2 -24.84 -18.59 28.27
CA TRP A 2 -24.79 -18.93 26.82
C TRP A 2 -23.91 -20.16 26.54
N ASP A 3 -22.65 -20.17 27.01
CA ASP A 3 -21.76 -21.33 26.84
C ASP A 3 -22.32 -22.62 27.48
N HIS A 4 -23.02 -22.50 28.62
CA HIS A 4 -23.68 -23.64 29.28
C HIS A 4 -24.86 -24.19 28.46
N ALA A 5 -25.61 -23.31 27.79
CA ALA A 5 -26.65 -23.71 26.84
C ALA A 5 -26.06 -24.32 25.56
N VAL A 6 -24.88 -23.84 25.12
CA VAL A 6 -24.16 -24.42 23.97
C VAL A 6 -23.73 -25.86 24.27
N THR A 7 -23.20 -26.11 25.48
CA THR A 7 -22.64 -27.41 25.90
C THR A 7 -23.64 -28.33 26.60
N GLY A 8 -24.84 -27.84 26.93
CA GLY A 8 -25.86 -28.59 27.67
C GLY A 8 -25.58 -28.74 29.17
N GLN A 9 -24.66 -27.94 29.73
CA GLN A 9 -24.21 -28.02 31.13
C GLN A 9 -24.74 -26.86 31.97
N LEU A 10 -26.06 -26.80 32.16
CA LEU A 10 -26.69 -25.78 32.99
C LEU A 10 -26.35 -25.97 34.48
N ASP A 11 -26.03 -24.88 35.17
CA ASP A 11 -25.75 -24.89 36.59
C ASP A 11 -27.05 -25.03 37.44
N ALA A 12 -26.90 -25.08 38.76
CA ALA A 12 -28.02 -25.27 39.67
C ALA A 12 -29.06 -24.12 39.63
N HIS A 13 -28.61 -22.90 39.39
CA HIS A 13 -29.47 -21.73 39.30
C HIS A 13 -30.21 -21.68 37.97
N GLU A 14 -29.49 -21.92 36.87
CA GLU A 14 -30.01 -21.94 35.50
C GLU A 14 -31.10 -23.02 35.31
N ARG A 15 -31.02 -24.13 36.05
CA ARG A 15 -32.04 -25.19 36.07
C ARG A 15 -33.28 -24.86 36.89
N ALA A 16 -33.21 -23.95 37.86
CA ALA A 16 -34.33 -23.65 38.78
C ALA A 16 -35.03 -22.32 38.46
N CYS A 17 -34.35 -21.39 37.77
CA CYS A 17 -34.86 -20.06 37.48
C CYS A 17 -35.67 -20.04 36.18
N ALA A 18 -36.95 -19.66 36.24
CA ALA A 18 -37.84 -19.57 35.08
C ALA A 18 -37.33 -18.61 33.99
N SER A 19 -36.67 -17.51 34.38
CA SER A 19 -36.08 -16.56 33.43
C SER A 19 -34.91 -17.17 32.67
N CYS A 20 -34.02 -17.90 33.35
CA CYS A 20 -32.90 -18.58 32.71
C CYS A 20 -33.37 -19.71 31.78
N GLN A 21 -34.40 -20.47 32.19
CA GLN A 21 -35.00 -21.50 31.35
C GLN A 21 -35.63 -20.92 30.07
N ALA A 22 -36.29 -19.76 30.16
CA ALA A 22 -36.86 -19.09 28.99
C ALA A 22 -35.78 -18.73 27.97
N VAL A 23 -34.66 -18.15 28.42
CA VAL A 23 -33.54 -17.79 27.52
C VAL A 23 -32.88 -19.03 26.90
N VAL A 24 -32.74 -20.13 27.66
CA VAL A 24 -32.21 -21.39 27.12
C VAL A 24 -33.16 -21.99 26.07
N ALA A 25 -34.46 -21.93 26.30
CA ALA A 25 -35.46 -22.38 25.33
C ALA A 25 -35.41 -21.55 24.04
N ASP A 26 -35.29 -20.23 24.15
CA ASP A 26 -35.11 -19.32 23.02
C ASP A 26 -33.84 -19.65 22.23
N TYR A 27 -32.72 -19.91 22.91
CA TYR A 27 -31.49 -20.36 22.25
C TYR A 27 -31.68 -21.65 21.46
N HIS A 28 -32.27 -22.68 22.06
CA HIS A 28 -32.53 -23.95 21.38
C HIS A 28 -33.49 -23.79 20.19
N SER A 29 -34.46 -22.89 20.29
CA SER A 29 -35.39 -22.56 19.20
C SER A 29 -34.67 -22.03 17.96
N LEU A 30 -33.58 -21.28 18.13
CA LEU A 30 -32.79 -20.71 17.04
C LEU A 30 -31.69 -21.67 16.55
N ARG A 31 -31.14 -22.50 17.44
CA ARG A 31 -30.03 -23.40 17.11
C ARG A 31 -30.40 -24.44 16.05
N GLY A 32 -31.62 -24.99 16.10
CA GLY A 32 -32.08 -25.98 15.13
C GLY A 32 -32.06 -25.45 13.68
N PRO A 33 -32.79 -24.35 13.38
CA PRO A 33 -32.79 -23.73 12.07
C PRO A 33 -31.40 -23.27 11.60
N VAL A 34 -30.57 -22.71 12.48
CA VAL A 34 -29.21 -22.29 12.14
C VAL A 34 -28.33 -23.50 11.81
N SER A 35 -28.42 -24.59 12.58
CA SER A 35 -27.66 -25.81 12.32
C SER A 35 -28.09 -26.48 11.02
N GLU A 36 -29.38 -26.46 10.69
CA GLU A 36 -29.90 -26.94 9.41
C GLU A 36 -29.41 -26.07 8.25
N TYR A 37 -29.40 -24.75 8.43
CA TYR A 37 -28.90 -23.84 7.41
C TYR A 37 -27.39 -24.02 7.16
N LEU A 38 -26.60 -24.19 8.21
CA LEU A 38 -25.15 -24.41 8.12
C LEU A 38 -24.77 -25.79 7.57
N SER A 39 -25.63 -26.80 7.72
CA SER A 39 -25.38 -28.14 7.18
C SER A 39 -25.69 -28.26 5.69
N ARG A 40 -26.34 -27.24 5.10
CA ARG A 40 -26.58 -27.20 3.65
C ARG A 40 -25.25 -27.04 2.91
N PRO A 41 -24.98 -27.88 1.89
CA PRO A 41 -23.78 -27.71 1.07
C PRO A 41 -23.85 -26.35 0.37
N VAL A 42 -22.84 -25.52 0.62
CA VAL A 42 -22.65 -24.25 -0.08
C VAL A 42 -21.77 -24.53 -1.28
N GLU A 43 -22.32 -24.42 -2.48
CA GLU A 43 -21.52 -24.47 -3.70
C GLU A 43 -20.79 -23.13 -3.86
N PRO A 44 -19.45 -23.10 -3.82
CA PRO A 44 -18.72 -21.86 -4.05
C PRO A 44 -18.97 -21.39 -5.49
N PRO A 45 -19.06 -20.07 -5.74
CA PRO A 45 -19.14 -19.59 -7.11
C PRO A 45 -17.91 -20.04 -7.89
N PRO A 46 -18.04 -20.43 -9.17
CA PRO A 46 -16.97 -21.05 -9.94
C PRO A 46 -15.71 -20.17 -10.04
N SER A 47 -15.88 -18.85 -9.95
CA SER A 47 -14.78 -17.88 -9.99
C SER A 47 -14.09 -17.66 -8.63
N LEU A 48 -14.50 -18.33 -7.53
CA LEU A 48 -13.95 -18.04 -6.20
C LEU A 48 -12.45 -18.33 -6.14
N ALA A 49 -12.03 -19.48 -6.64
CA ALA A 49 -10.62 -19.86 -6.71
C ALA A 49 -9.82 -18.87 -7.56
N GLU A 50 -10.35 -18.45 -8.71
CA GLU A 50 -9.71 -17.45 -9.56
C GLU A 50 -9.56 -16.09 -8.86
N ARG A 51 -10.61 -15.63 -8.16
CA ARG A 51 -10.59 -14.38 -7.40
C ARG A 51 -9.60 -14.43 -6.23
N ILE A 52 -9.55 -15.54 -5.50
CA ILE A 52 -8.57 -15.75 -4.42
C ILE A 52 -7.16 -15.75 -5.02
N MET A 53 -6.92 -16.55 -6.06
CA MET A 53 -5.61 -16.65 -6.69
C MET A 53 -5.19 -15.36 -7.39
N ALA A 54 -6.11 -14.52 -7.85
CA ALA A 54 -5.81 -13.19 -8.37
C ALA A 54 -5.29 -12.27 -7.25
N ARG A 55 -5.92 -12.29 -6.07
CA ARG A 55 -5.45 -11.54 -4.90
C ARG A 55 -4.12 -12.06 -4.38
N VAL A 56 -3.99 -13.38 -4.23
CA VAL A 56 -2.74 -14.03 -3.81
C VAL A 56 -1.61 -13.69 -4.79
N ARG A 57 -1.83 -13.77 -6.11
CA ARG A 57 -0.81 -13.38 -7.09
C ARG A 57 -0.49 -11.88 -7.08
N ALA A 58 -1.44 -11.03 -6.72
CA ALA A 58 -1.18 -9.61 -6.54
C ALA A 58 -0.28 -9.35 -5.32
N GLU A 59 -0.44 -10.12 -4.23
CA GLU A 59 0.40 -10.03 -3.03
C GLU A 59 1.74 -10.76 -3.16
N LEU A 60 1.80 -11.86 -3.91
CA LEU A 60 3.02 -12.60 -4.23
C LEU A 60 3.88 -11.92 -5.30
N ARG A 61 3.54 -10.69 -5.74
CA ARG A 61 4.47 -9.89 -6.53
C ARG A 61 5.79 -9.83 -5.75
N PRO A 62 6.91 -10.29 -6.33
CA PRO A 62 8.18 -10.30 -5.63
C PRO A 62 8.41 -8.92 -5.04
N ARG A 63 8.59 -8.85 -3.71
CA ARG A 63 8.96 -7.60 -3.08
C ARG A 63 10.31 -7.19 -3.67
N GLU A 64 10.29 -6.16 -4.50
CA GLU A 64 11.49 -5.60 -5.08
C GLU A 64 12.16 -4.74 -4.00
N TRP A 65 13.32 -5.19 -3.53
CA TRP A 65 14.07 -4.54 -2.47
C TRP A 65 15.20 -3.69 -3.05
N LEU A 66 15.42 -2.53 -2.45
CA LEU A 66 16.66 -1.77 -2.52
C LEU A 66 17.51 -2.19 -1.32
N ILE A 67 18.75 -2.59 -1.58
CA ILE A 67 19.69 -3.02 -0.54
C ILE A 67 20.64 -1.86 -0.26
N LEU A 68 20.42 -1.19 0.86
CA LEU A 68 21.20 -0.03 1.29
C LEU A 68 22.40 -0.48 2.11
N PRO A 69 23.61 0.05 1.87
CA PRO A 69 24.74 -0.15 2.77
C PRO A 69 24.44 0.52 4.13
N SER A 70 24.84 -0.11 5.23
CA SER A 70 24.81 0.56 6.54
C SER A 70 25.92 0.02 7.46
N PRO A 71 26.38 0.80 8.45
CA PRO A 71 27.39 0.35 9.41
C PRO A 71 26.99 -0.89 10.21
N TYR A 72 25.69 -1.18 10.30
CA TYR A 72 25.13 -2.31 11.06
C TYR A 72 24.75 -3.51 10.16
N GLY A 73 25.10 -3.45 8.87
CA GLY A 73 24.73 -4.45 7.86
C GLY A 73 23.70 -3.93 6.86
N PRO A 74 23.44 -4.67 5.76
CA PRO A 74 22.58 -4.19 4.69
C PRO A 74 21.13 -4.03 5.14
N VAL A 75 20.56 -2.84 4.90
CA VAL A 75 19.15 -2.53 5.16
C VAL A 75 18.34 -2.80 3.90
N ARG A 76 17.15 -3.41 4.07
CA ARG A 76 16.22 -3.69 2.96
C ARG A 76 15.12 -2.64 2.96
N LEU A 77 15.11 -1.80 1.94
CA LEU A 77 14.05 -0.82 1.70
C LEU A 77 13.15 -1.33 0.57
N GLU A 78 11.85 -1.41 0.81
CA GLU A 78 10.92 -1.82 -0.26
C GLU A 78 10.87 -0.73 -1.33
N ARG A 79 11.11 -1.09 -2.59
CA ARG A 79 11.14 -0.16 -3.73
C ARG A 79 9.81 0.57 -3.90
N SER A 80 8.70 -0.13 -3.64
CA SER A 80 7.35 0.46 -3.67
C SER A 80 7.17 1.53 -2.59
N ALA A 81 7.72 1.32 -1.39
CA ALA A 81 7.67 2.26 -0.29
C ALA A 81 8.54 3.49 -0.58
N ALA A 82 9.77 3.30 -1.08
CA ALA A 82 10.63 4.38 -1.54
C ALA A 82 9.95 5.24 -2.62
N ALA A 83 9.32 4.59 -3.61
CA ALA A 83 8.58 5.27 -4.66
C ALA A 83 7.33 6.01 -4.14
N ALA A 84 6.67 5.49 -3.11
CA ALA A 84 5.53 6.15 -2.46
C ALA A 84 5.96 7.41 -1.70
N VAL A 85 7.10 7.37 -0.99
CA VAL A 85 7.67 8.54 -0.31
C VAL A 85 8.00 9.64 -1.33
N LEU A 86 8.72 9.32 -2.41
CA LEU A 86 9.04 10.30 -3.45
C LEU A 86 7.79 10.88 -4.10
N ARG A 87 6.78 10.04 -4.40
CA ARG A 87 5.50 10.50 -4.95
C ARG A 87 4.85 11.53 -4.04
N HIS A 88 4.76 11.23 -2.75
CA HIS A 88 4.15 12.14 -1.78
C HIS A 88 4.85 13.49 -1.72
N LEU A 89 6.18 13.52 -1.85
CA LEU A 89 6.95 14.77 -1.88
C LEU A 89 6.78 15.54 -3.18
N LEU A 90 6.70 14.83 -4.31
CA LEU A 90 6.49 15.44 -5.61
C LEU A 90 5.09 16.01 -5.76
N ASP A 91 4.08 15.43 -5.10
CA ASP A 91 2.72 15.97 -5.07
C ASP A 91 2.62 17.30 -4.29
N GLN A 92 3.68 17.70 -3.57
CA GLN A 92 3.78 19.02 -2.93
C GLN A 92 4.40 20.08 -3.87
N VAL A 93 4.87 19.70 -5.06
CA VAL A 93 5.38 20.65 -6.05
C VAL A 93 4.19 21.41 -6.65
N PRO A 94 4.15 22.75 -6.57
CA PRO A 94 3.03 23.53 -7.07
C PRO A 94 2.75 23.24 -8.56
N GLY A 95 1.48 22.98 -8.88
CA GLY A 95 1.05 22.74 -10.26
C GLY A 95 1.49 21.40 -10.84
N VAL A 96 1.99 20.45 -10.03
CA VAL A 96 2.38 19.11 -10.47
C VAL A 96 1.57 18.05 -9.71
N ARG A 97 1.12 17.01 -10.41
CA ARG A 97 0.52 15.80 -9.84
C ARG A 97 1.26 14.57 -10.32
N THR A 98 1.77 13.77 -9.41
CA THR A 98 2.53 12.57 -9.75
C THR A 98 1.59 11.40 -10.00
N ARG A 99 1.64 10.81 -11.20
CA ARG A 99 0.84 9.62 -11.53
C ARG A 99 1.58 8.34 -11.22
N ARG A 100 2.88 8.31 -11.49
CA ARG A 100 3.71 7.12 -11.33
C ARG A 100 5.11 7.51 -10.91
N CYS A 101 5.69 6.66 -10.07
CA CYS A 101 7.10 6.71 -9.69
C CYS A 101 7.61 5.26 -9.66
N ARG A 102 8.74 5.02 -10.31
CA ARG A 102 9.47 3.76 -10.31
C ARG A 102 10.93 4.07 -10.02
N ILE A 103 11.55 3.21 -9.21
CA ILE A 103 12.95 3.32 -8.83
C ILE A 103 13.63 2.02 -9.24
N SER A 104 14.72 2.09 -9.98
CA SER A 104 15.53 0.93 -10.37
C SER A 104 16.93 1.10 -9.79
N ALA A 105 17.49 0.06 -9.17
CA ALA A 105 18.90 0.09 -8.78
C ALA A 105 19.75 -0.09 -10.04
N LEU A 106 20.84 0.67 -10.18
CA LEU A 106 21.85 0.39 -11.19
C LEU A 106 22.68 -0.81 -10.74
N ASP A 107 23.11 -1.62 -11.70
CA ASP A 107 23.98 -2.75 -11.39
C ASP A 107 25.36 -2.25 -10.90
N ARG A 108 25.96 -2.97 -9.95
CA ARG A 108 27.25 -2.61 -9.33
C ARG A 108 28.35 -2.35 -10.37
N ALA A 109 28.30 -3.06 -11.52
CA ALA A 109 29.24 -2.89 -12.64
C ALA A 109 29.12 -1.52 -13.32
N GLU A 110 27.92 -0.94 -13.39
CA GLU A 110 27.68 0.40 -13.95
C GLU A 110 28.08 1.50 -12.95
N THR A 111 27.96 1.22 -11.64
CA THR A 111 28.35 2.14 -10.56
C THR A 111 29.84 2.18 -10.27
N ALA A 112 30.60 1.16 -10.68
CA ALA A 112 32.05 1.09 -10.47
C ALA A 112 32.83 2.20 -11.19
N SER A 113 32.24 2.79 -12.25
CA SER A 113 32.81 3.96 -12.95
C SER A 113 32.51 5.30 -12.27
N LEU A 114 31.63 5.32 -11.25
CA LEU A 114 31.17 6.54 -10.58
C LEU A 114 31.76 6.73 -9.17
N SER A 115 32.36 5.69 -8.56
CA SER A 115 32.94 5.78 -7.22
C SER A 115 33.95 4.66 -6.95
N ASP A 116 35.19 5.03 -6.59
CA ASP A 116 36.30 4.13 -6.24
C ASP A 116 36.28 3.70 -4.75
N GLN A 117 35.09 3.73 -4.11
CA GLN A 117 34.95 3.58 -2.66
C GLN A 117 34.02 2.40 -2.30
N PRO A 118 34.45 1.50 -1.39
CA PRO A 118 33.69 0.30 -1.02
C PRO A 118 32.34 0.61 -0.33
N ASP A 119 32.20 1.80 0.27
CA ASP A 119 31.00 2.30 0.96
C ASP A 119 30.08 3.19 0.10
N SER A 120 30.19 3.10 -1.23
CA SER A 120 29.37 3.91 -2.13
C SER A 120 27.86 3.67 -1.93
N GLU A 121 27.13 4.77 -1.72
CA GLU A 121 25.67 4.85 -1.67
C GLU A 121 25.01 4.11 -2.85
N LEU A 122 23.78 3.61 -2.65
CA LEU A 122 23.09 2.88 -3.71
C LEU A 122 22.65 3.85 -4.83
N ALA A 123 23.27 3.73 -6.00
CA ALA A 123 22.87 4.50 -7.18
C ALA A 123 21.57 3.95 -7.79
N VAL A 124 20.63 4.85 -8.08
CA VAL A 124 19.31 4.52 -8.63
C VAL A 124 18.93 5.38 -9.83
N GLU A 125 18.11 4.81 -10.72
CA GLU A 125 17.36 5.53 -11.74
C GLU A 125 15.91 5.71 -11.27
N VAL A 126 15.36 6.90 -11.47
CA VAL A 126 13.99 7.23 -11.09
C VAL A 126 13.19 7.61 -12.33
N ALA A 127 12.17 6.82 -12.66
CA ALA A 127 11.24 7.09 -13.75
C ALA A 127 9.89 7.58 -13.21
N LEU A 128 9.43 8.72 -13.72
CA LEU A 128 8.26 9.45 -13.25
C LEU A 128 7.31 9.74 -14.41
N SER A 129 6.01 9.66 -14.14
CA SER A 129 5.00 10.27 -15.01
C SER A 129 4.20 11.29 -14.23
N ILE A 130 4.10 12.52 -14.74
CA ILE A 130 3.44 13.64 -14.08
C ILE A 130 2.34 14.25 -14.96
N THR A 131 1.36 14.84 -14.31
CA THR A 131 0.38 15.76 -14.92
C THR A 131 0.70 17.15 -14.41
N VAL A 132 0.64 18.18 -15.26
CA VAL A 132 0.92 19.56 -14.84
C VAL A 132 -0.29 20.47 -15.04
N VAL A 133 -0.38 21.56 -14.28
CA VAL A 133 -1.49 22.50 -14.39
C VAL A 133 -1.43 23.23 -15.74
N VAL A 134 -2.59 23.57 -16.31
CA VAL A 134 -2.68 24.45 -17.48
C VAL A 134 -1.96 25.77 -17.17
N ASP A 135 -1.26 26.32 -18.16
CA ASP A 135 -0.42 27.54 -18.09
C ASP A 135 0.92 27.42 -17.34
N LEU A 136 1.28 26.24 -16.82
CA LEU A 136 2.62 26.02 -16.27
C LEU A 136 3.65 25.71 -17.36
N ASP A 137 4.82 26.34 -17.28
CA ASP A 137 5.94 26.02 -18.17
C ASP A 137 6.47 24.61 -17.89
N ILE A 138 6.25 23.69 -18.84
CA ILE A 138 6.60 22.27 -18.72
C ILE A 138 8.10 22.05 -18.42
N PRO A 139 9.05 22.68 -19.14
CA PRO A 139 10.48 22.55 -18.84
C PRO A 139 10.82 22.95 -17.40
N THR A 140 10.26 24.07 -16.90
CA THR A 140 10.46 24.53 -15.53
C THR A 140 9.88 23.55 -14.51
N ALA A 141 8.67 23.03 -14.76
CA ALA A 141 8.04 22.02 -13.91
C ALA A 141 8.88 20.73 -13.83
N VAL A 142 9.36 20.24 -14.98
CA VAL A 142 10.24 19.07 -15.06
C VAL A 142 11.56 19.31 -14.32
N ALA A 143 12.15 20.49 -14.46
CA ALA A 143 13.38 20.85 -13.75
C ALA A 143 13.18 20.88 -12.23
N ALA A 144 12.07 21.46 -11.76
CA ALA A 144 11.70 21.48 -10.35
C ALA A 144 11.51 20.06 -9.78
N VAL A 145 10.78 19.20 -10.51
CA VAL A 145 10.60 17.78 -10.15
C VAL A 145 11.95 17.06 -10.04
N ARG A 146 12.83 17.23 -11.02
CA ARG A 146 14.18 16.63 -11.00
C ARG A 146 14.98 17.08 -9.79
N GLN A 147 14.96 18.37 -9.48
CA GLN A 147 15.67 18.93 -8.34
C GLN A 147 15.14 18.38 -7.02
N VAL A 148 13.82 18.29 -6.86
CA VAL A 148 13.20 17.72 -5.66
C VAL A 148 13.56 16.24 -5.52
N VAL A 149 13.51 15.45 -6.59
CA VAL A 149 13.88 14.02 -6.53
C VAL A 149 15.33 13.85 -6.10
N VAL A 150 16.27 14.54 -6.74
CA VAL A 150 17.70 14.43 -6.40
C VAL A 150 17.95 14.83 -4.95
N ALA A 151 17.37 15.96 -4.50
CA ALA A 151 17.59 16.45 -3.14
C ALA A 151 16.95 15.53 -2.07
N ARG A 152 15.72 15.05 -2.31
CA ARG A 152 14.95 14.31 -1.29
C ARG A 152 15.27 12.83 -1.25
N ALA A 153 15.64 12.21 -2.38
CA ALA A 153 16.04 10.81 -2.41
C ALA A 153 17.29 10.58 -1.56
N HIS A 154 18.27 11.49 -1.65
CA HIS A 154 19.45 11.46 -0.79
C HIS A 154 19.07 11.69 0.68
N GLN A 155 18.42 12.82 0.97
CA GLN A 155 18.13 13.25 2.34
C GLN A 155 17.27 12.27 3.14
N LEU A 156 16.28 11.62 2.52
CA LEU A 156 15.28 10.81 3.23
C LEU A 156 15.47 9.30 3.07
N LEU A 157 16.12 8.86 2.00
CA LEU A 157 16.20 7.45 1.64
C LEU A 157 17.65 6.96 1.50
N ASP A 158 18.65 7.83 1.64
CA ASP A 158 20.07 7.52 1.46
C ASP A 158 20.37 6.91 0.07
N LEU A 159 19.67 7.43 -0.94
CA LEU A 159 19.78 7.00 -2.33
C LEU A 159 20.51 8.05 -3.17
N THR A 160 21.56 7.64 -3.89
CA THR A 160 22.17 8.48 -4.93
C THR A 160 21.36 8.37 -6.21
N VAL A 161 20.85 9.47 -6.72
CA VAL A 161 20.09 9.45 -7.98
C VAL A 161 21.04 9.67 -9.16
N ALA A 162 21.30 8.60 -9.92
CA ALA A 162 22.14 8.67 -11.12
C ALA A 162 21.39 9.29 -12.30
N ARG A 163 20.09 8.98 -12.41
CA ARG A 163 19.24 9.42 -13.52
C ARG A 163 17.82 9.66 -13.06
N VAL A 164 17.21 10.71 -13.58
CA VAL A 164 15.77 10.96 -13.47
C VAL A 164 15.19 11.02 -14.88
N ASP A 165 14.14 10.26 -15.14
CA ASP A 165 13.35 10.36 -16.36
C ASP A 165 11.95 10.86 -15.98
N VAL A 166 11.54 11.98 -16.57
CA VAL A 166 10.23 12.61 -16.29
C VAL A 166 9.44 12.65 -17.58
N GLU A 167 8.30 11.99 -17.59
CA GLU A 167 7.32 12.01 -18.66
C GLU A 167 6.12 12.86 -18.24
N VAL A 168 5.76 13.86 -19.04
CA VAL A 168 4.52 14.62 -18.83
C VAL A 168 3.44 13.95 -19.66
N VAL A 169 2.46 13.34 -18.98
CA VAL A 169 1.45 12.49 -19.63
C VAL A 169 0.13 13.21 -19.87
N ASP A 170 -0.14 14.31 -19.16
CA ASP A 170 -1.43 15.01 -19.23
C ASP A 170 -1.35 16.41 -18.60
N LEU A 171 -2.39 17.24 -18.81
CA LEU A 171 -2.57 18.56 -18.22
C LEU A 171 -3.85 18.58 -17.35
N PHE A 172 -3.90 19.41 -16.31
CA PHE A 172 -5.12 19.59 -15.50
C PHE A 172 -5.45 21.06 -15.26
N GLU A 173 -6.73 21.40 -15.24
CA GLU A 173 -7.17 22.73 -14.84
C GLU A 173 -7.06 22.87 -13.32
N PRO A 174 -6.61 24.03 -12.80
CA PRO A 174 -6.64 24.28 -11.37
C PRO A 174 -8.10 24.26 -10.92
N GLU A 175 -8.37 23.54 -9.84
CA GLU A 175 -9.70 23.55 -9.22
C GLU A 175 -9.91 24.96 -8.67
N LEU A 176 -10.73 25.75 -9.37
CA LEU A 176 -11.16 27.07 -8.89
C LEU A 176 -11.87 26.84 -7.56
N ASP A 177 -11.34 27.40 -6.48
CA ASP A 177 -12.05 27.41 -5.20
C ASP A 177 -13.47 27.94 -5.46
N PRO A 178 -14.53 27.22 -5.05
CA PRO A 178 -15.87 27.76 -5.15
C PRO A 178 -15.91 29.07 -4.36
N PRO A 179 -16.53 30.14 -4.89
CA PRO A 179 -16.59 31.41 -4.20
C PRO A 179 -17.17 31.22 -2.79
N PRO A 180 -16.67 31.95 -1.78
CA PRO A 180 -17.19 31.82 -0.43
C PRO A 180 -18.70 32.02 -0.45
N VAL A 181 -19.44 31.05 0.09
CA VAL A 181 -20.89 31.13 0.23
C VAL A 181 -21.19 32.32 1.16
N PRO A 182 -22.06 33.26 0.76
CA PRO A 182 -22.35 34.48 1.53
C PRO A 182 -23.03 34.20 2.88
#